data_AF-A0A2P7YGV6-F1
#
_entry.id   AF-A0A2P7YGV6-F1
#
_cell.length_a   1.000
_cell.length_b   1.000
_cell.length_c   1.000
_cell.angle_alpha   90.00
_cell.angle_beta   90.00
_cell.angle_gamma   90.00
#
_symmetry.space_group_name_H-M   'P 1'
#
loop_
_entity.id
_entity.type
_entity.pdbx_description
1 polymer ?
#
loop_
_entity_poly.entity_id
_entity_poly.type
_entity_poly.pdbx_seq_one_letter_code
_entity_poly.pdbx_strand_id
1 'polypeptide(L)'
;MKILQAEVGRGFQFGPDDKILYSDGAVLEKDEKEFVDLASKFESSITEKDYHPGPDDLVVDLVHPSLYHLVYNRTKILNNGKLETAQFEEAIKAVKKGVADYGVSQKFQWLPALMKLDDEKQFTFSSYINNLHPLKNAELYGSIAKIFNLAVPAINMSLARYQSDEYVRIPTAYFGEYYTEGYDKYEEKLEDLIDEGADEEEFEAWEKGKRAYYREFKPKYDKEPETKPFELRDLENLKVIVKLANIELTPEKPEYKGGSWHVEGTINEDIVATVLYYYDMDNIEESRLSFKYAFEDPHYDQGDECYCEDFYGIKNEDNMTRMIGNVVAQKGRITVFTNSFQHHVDAFKLKDATKPGYRKILCFFLVDPYNTEVKATDVVPFQNEKWVNDKVLMEKFFPGVDAKELATMTEKEAKEYRDELMAERKVIIEDNEDYENAYTRLFFLCEH
;
A
#
# COMPACT_ATOMS: atom_id res chain seq x y z
N MET A 1 22.86 10.27 -1.61
CA MET A 1 22.25 9.35 -2.61
C MET A 1 23.22 8.36 -3.26
N LYS A 2 24.36 8.75 -3.88
CA LYS A 2 25.25 7.78 -4.56
C LYS A 2 25.87 6.71 -3.64
N ILE A 3 26.06 7.02 -2.35
CA ILE A 3 26.57 6.06 -1.35
C ILE A 3 25.47 5.03 -1.01
N LEU A 4 24.24 5.48 -0.74
CA LEU A 4 23.09 4.60 -0.46
C LEU A 4 22.71 3.68 -1.63
N GLN A 5 22.84 4.12 -2.89
CA GLN A 5 22.57 3.28 -4.07
C GLN A 5 23.53 2.08 -4.20
N ALA A 6 24.76 2.19 -3.69
CA ALA A 6 25.70 1.07 -3.70
C ALA A 6 25.39 0.02 -2.62
N GLU A 7 24.56 0.34 -1.63
CA GLU A 7 24.37 -0.45 -0.40
C GLU A 7 23.14 -1.37 -0.43
N VAL A 8 22.11 -1.08 -1.24
CA VAL A 8 20.88 -1.90 -1.29
C VAL A 8 21.11 -3.28 -1.95
N GLY A 9 22.19 -3.43 -2.74
CA GLY A 9 22.45 -4.64 -3.51
C GLY A 9 21.44 -4.89 -4.64
N ARG A 10 21.71 -5.90 -5.48
CA ARG A 10 20.81 -6.37 -6.57
C ARG A 10 20.29 -5.28 -7.54
N GLY A 11 21.04 -4.19 -7.70
CA GLY A 11 20.73 -3.13 -8.66
C GLY A 11 19.51 -2.27 -8.32
N PHE A 12 19.06 -2.28 -7.06
CA PHE A 12 17.99 -1.39 -6.62
C PHE A 12 18.43 0.08 -6.64
N GLN A 13 17.54 0.94 -7.10
CA GLN A 13 17.68 2.38 -7.10
C GLN A 13 16.42 3.05 -6.54
N PHE A 14 16.57 4.28 -6.07
CA PHE A 14 15.45 5.07 -5.57
C PHE A 14 14.51 5.49 -6.69
N GLY A 15 13.22 5.44 -6.39
CA GLY A 15 12.13 5.97 -7.18
C GLY A 15 11.93 7.46 -6.93
N PRO A 16 10.68 7.96 -7.08
CA PRO A 16 10.37 9.37 -6.88
C PRO A 16 10.50 9.85 -5.42
N ASP A 17 10.59 8.92 -4.45
CA ASP A 17 10.85 9.19 -3.03
C ASP A 17 11.86 8.17 -2.49
N ASP A 18 12.59 8.53 -1.42
CA ASP A 18 13.65 7.73 -0.82
C ASP A 18 13.18 6.43 -0.13
N LYS A 19 11.86 6.27 0.05
CA LYS A 19 11.21 5.05 0.56
C LYS A 19 10.65 4.19 -0.57
N ILE A 20 10.76 4.63 -1.83
CA ILE A 20 10.35 3.88 -3.02
C ILE A 20 11.61 3.40 -3.71
N LEU A 21 11.73 2.10 -3.97
CA LEU A 21 12.87 1.50 -4.65
C LEU A 21 12.39 0.62 -5.79
N TYR A 22 13.20 0.50 -6.84
CA TYR A 22 12.94 -0.45 -7.92
C TYR A 22 14.24 -1.00 -8.52
N SER A 23 14.16 -2.18 -9.14
CA SER A 23 15.27 -2.81 -9.85
C SER A 23 14.77 -3.61 -11.04
N ASP A 24 15.44 -3.44 -12.19
CA ASP A 24 15.22 -4.22 -13.42
C ASP A 24 16.06 -5.50 -13.48
N GLY A 25 16.99 -5.69 -12.53
CA GLY A 25 17.96 -6.79 -12.54
C GLY A 25 18.03 -7.58 -11.23
N ALA A 26 17.10 -7.34 -10.29
CA ALA A 26 17.08 -8.05 -9.02
C ALA A 26 16.73 -9.53 -9.19
N VAL A 27 15.86 -9.83 -10.16
CA VAL A 27 15.48 -11.19 -10.56
C VAL A 27 16.42 -11.65 -11.67
N LEU A 28 17.10 -12.77 -11.45
CA LEU A 28 17.97 -13.38 -12.45
C LEU A 28 17.13 -14.10 -13.50
N GLU A 29 17.60 -14.13 -14.75
CA GLU A 29 16.89 -14.77 -15.88
C GLU A 29 16.42 -16.21 -15.58
N LYS A 30 17.24 -16.98 -14.85
CA LYS A 30 16.88 -18.35 -14.45
C LYS A 30 15.66 -18.40 -13.51
N ASP A 31 15.57 -17.44 -12.58
CA ASP A 31 14.55 -17.38 -11.54
C ASP A 31 13.26 -16.74 -12.11
N GLU A 32 13.41 -15.77 -13.02
CA GLU A 32 12.29 -15.25 -13.83
C GLU A 32 11.66 -16.37 -14.65
N LYS A 33 12.47 -17.11 -15.42
CA LYS A 33 11.96 -18.19 -16.28
C LYS A 33 11.24 -19.27 -15.47
N GLU A 34 11.85 -19.72 -14.37
CA GLU A 34 11.24 -20.69 -13.46
C GLU A 34 9.88 -20.18 -12.94
N PHE A 35 9.82 -18.93 -12.48
CA PHE A 35 8.58 -18.35 -11.97
C PHE A 35 7.51 -18.22 -13.07
N VAL A 36 7.87 -17.70 -14.25
CA VAL A 36 6.95 -17.53 -15.39
C VAL A 36 6.38 -18.88 -15.84
N ASP A 37 7.21 -19.92 -15.93
CA ASP A 37 6.77 -21.27 -16.32
C ASP A 37 5.78 -21.84 -15.29
N LEU A 38 6.08 -21.71 -14.00
CA LEU A 38 5.22 -22.19 -12.91
C LEU A 38 3.91 -21.39 -12.80
N ALA A 39 3.98 -20.06 -12.90
CA ALA A 39 2.82 -19.17 -12.88
C ALA A 39 1.90 -19.43 -14.08
N SER A 40 2.47 -19.63 -15.27
CA SER A 40 1.71 -19.97 -16.49
C SER A 40 1.03 -21.34 -16.39
N LYS A 41 1.72 -22.34 -15.80
CA LYS A 41 1.13 -23.66 -15.51
C LYS A 41 -0.03 -23.55 -14.52
N PHE A 42 0.12 -22.73 -13.48
CA PHE A 42 -0.95 -22.47 -12.53
C PHE A 42 -2.14 -21.76 -13.19
N GLU A 43 -1.90 -20.68 -13.93
CA GLU A 43 -2.92 -19.93 -14.68
C GLU A 43 -3.69 -20.85 -15.64
N SER A 44 -2.99 -21.71 -16.38
CA SER A 44 -3.61 -22.68 -17.31
C SER A 44 -4.43 -23.76 -16.61
N SER A 45 -4.26 -23.96 -15.29
CA SER A 45 -5.04 -24.91 -14.51
C SER A 45 -6.37 -24.34 -14.01
N ILE A 46 -6.56 -23.01 -14.11
CA ILE A 46 -7.79 -22.32 -13.72
C ILE A 46 -8.81 -22.48 -14.84
N THR A 47 -9.92 -23.16 -14.55
CA THR A 47 -10.95 -23.50 -15.55
C THR A 47 -11.86 -22.33 -15.89
N GLU A 48 -12.10 -21.44 -14.94
CA GLU A 48 -12.94 -20.26 -15.08
C GLU A 48 -12.17 -19.07 -14.53
N LYS A 49 -11.90 -18.07 -15.39
CA LYS A 49 -11.19 -16.86 -14.96
C LYS A 49 -12.07 -16.08 -14.00
N ASP A 50 -11.52 -15.78 -12.83
CA ASP A 50 -12.13 -14.87 -11.88
C ASP A 50 -11.73 -13.44 -12.25
N TYR A 51 -12.69 -12.66 -12.76
CA TYR A 51 -12.46 -11.26 -13.07
C TYR A 51 -12.74 -10.42 -11.83
N HIS A 52 -11.84 -9.47 -11.57
CA HIS A 52 -11.99 -8.51 -10.50
C HIS A 52 -13.27 -7.70 -10.70
N PRO A 53 -14.09 -7.47 -9.65
CA PRO A 53 -15.31 -6.68 -9.77
C PRO A 53 -15.02 -5.28 -10.34
N GLY A 54 -15.59 -4.96 -11.50
CA GLY A 54 -15.36 -3.69 -12.18
C GLY A 54 -16.13 -3.58 -13.51
N PRO A 55 -16.12 -2.40 -14.16
CA PRO A 55 -16.97 -2.15 -15.33
C PRO A 55 -16.52 -2.87 -16.61
N ASP A 56 -15.24 -3.26 -16.72
CA ASP A 56 -14.66 -3.69 -18.00
C ASP A 56 -14.11 -5.14 -18.00
N ASP A 57 -14.16 -5.89 -16.88
CA ASP A 57 -13.63 -7.26 -16.74
C ASP A 57 -12.22 -7.44 -17.34
N LEU A 58 -11.29 -6.53 -17.04
CA LEU A 58 -9.92 -6.54 -17.59
C LEU A 58 -8.88 -7.09 -16.63
N VAL A 59 -9.21 -7.16 -15.35
CA VAL A 59 -8.29 -7.62 -14.30
C VAL A 59 -8.67 -9.04 -13.93
N VAL A 60 -7.75 -9.99 -14.11
CA VAL A 60 -7.93 -11.40 -13.76
C VAL A 60 -7.22 -11.67 -12.45
N ASP A 61 -7.97 -12.12 -11.46
CA ASP A 61 -7.51 -12.47 -10.13
C ASP A 61 -7.08 -13.94 -10.10
N LEU A 62 -5.77 -14.21 -10.13
CA LEU A 62 -5.24 -15.58 -10.07
C LEU A 62 -5.12 -16.05 -8.61
N VAL A 63 -4.57 -15.18 -7.76
CA VAL A 63 -4.52 -15.33 -6.30
C VAL A 63 -4.91 -13.96 -5.75
N HIS A 64 -6.07 -13.86 -5.10
CA HIS A 64 -6.55 -12.59 -4.56
C HIS A 64 -6.85 -12.71 -3.07
N PRO A 65 -6.35 -11.77 -2.23
CA PRO A 65 -6.49 -11.87 -0.78
C PRO A 65 -7.93 -11.71 -0.29
N SER A 66 -8.80 -11.07 -1.08
CA SER A 66 -10.24 -10.96 -0.79
C SER A 66 -11.05 -12.23 -1.07
N LEU A 67 -10.47 -13.31 -1.60
CA LEU A 67 -11.16 -14.60 -1.66
C LEU A 67 -10.81 -15.47 -0.46
N TYR A 68 -11.80 -16.14 0.14
CA TYR A 68 -11.59 -17.02 1.30
C TYR A 68 -10.90 -16.33 2.50
N HIS A 69 -11.11 -15.01 2.63
CA HIS A 69 -10.59 -14.18 3.71
C HIS A 69 -11.35 -14.43 5.03
N LEU A 70 -10.79 -13.99 6.15
CA LEU A 70 -11.42 -14.16 7.46
C LEU A 70 -12.69 -13.31 7.56
N VAL A 71 -13.78 -13.92 8.01
CA VAL A 71 -15.03 -13.26 8.37
C VAL A 71 -15.21 -13.38 9.88
N TYR A 72 -15.15 -12.25 10.59
CA TYR A 72 -15.34 -12.23 12.04
C TYR A 72 -16.71 -12.80 12.40
N ASN A 73 -16.80 -13.44 13.56
CA ASN A 73 -17.99 -14.16 14.04
C ASN A 73 -18.39 -15.40 13.22
N ARG A 74 -17.57 -15.82 12.24
CA ARG A 74 -17.83 -16.99 11.40
C ARG A 74 -16.62 -17.90 11.26
N THR A 75 -15.50 -17.36 10.79
CA THR A 75 -14.27 -18.13 10.52
C THR A 75 -13.76 -18.79 11.79
N LYS A 76 -13.34 -20.05 11.68
CA LYS A 76 -12.72 -20.79 12.78
C LYS A 76 -11.21 -20.54 12.81
N ILE A 77 -10.65 -20.46 14.01
CA ILE A 77 -9.23 -20.30 14.27
C ILE A 77 -8.77 -21.30 15.33
N LEU A 78 -7.53 -21.74 15.23
CA LEU A 78 -6.87 -22.56 16.23
C LEU A 78 -6.18 -21.67 17.25
N ASN A 79 -6.65 -21.73 18.49
CA ASN A 79 -6.04 -21.08 19.63
C ASN A 79 -5.58 -22.16 20.62
N ASN A 80 -4.27 -22.31 20.79
CA ASN A 80 -3.67 -23.35 21.66
C ASN A 80 -4.24 -24.76 21.39
N GLY A 81 -4.41 -25.11 20.12
CA GLY A 81 -4.93 -26.41 19.66
C GLY A 81 -6.44 -26.59 19.77
N LYS A 82 -7.19 -25.55 20.15
CA LYS A 82 -8.65 -25.56 20.24
C LYS A 82 -9.25 -24.71 19.13
N LEU A 83 -10.30 -25.21 18.49
CA LEU A 83 -11.06 -24.41 17.52
C LEU A 83 -11.97 -23.43 18.24
N GLU A 84 -11.83 -22.16 17.89
CA GLU A 84 -12.64 -21.06 18.36
C GLU A 84 -13.16 -20.26 17.15
N THR A 85 -14.23 -19.50 17.31
CA THR A 85 -14.69 -18.59 16.26
C THR A 85 -13.91 -17.29 16.37
N ALA A 86 -13.28 -16.83 15.30
CA ALA A 86 -12.60 -15.54 15.27
C ALA A 86 -13.57 -14.42 15.67
N GLN A 87 -13.14 -13.54 16.56
CA GLN A 87 -13.89 -12.37 17.00
C GLN A 87 -13.13 -11.12 16.56
N PHE A 88 -13.87 -10.05 16.29
CA PHE A 88 -13.26 -8.73 16.18
C PHE A 88 -12.83 -8.28 17.58
N GLU A 89 -11.60 -7.82 17.72
CA GLU A 89 -11.00 -7.41 18.99
C GLU A 89 -10.74 -5.89 18.96
N GLU A 90 -11.16 -5.15 19.99
CA GLU A 90 -10.94 -3.69 20.06
C GLU A 90 -9.46 -3.30 20.01
N ALA A 91 -8.56 -4.22 20.37
CA ALA A 91 -7.12 -4.05 20.24
C ALA A 91 -6.68 -3.74 18.80
N ILE A 92 -7.43 -4.21 17.78
CA ILE A 92 -7.15 -3.94 16.37
C ILE A 92 -7.18 -2.43 16.08
N LYS A 93 -8.10 -1.69 16.69
CA LYS A 93 -8.19 -0.23 16.54
C LYS A 93 -6.99 0.50 17.13
N ALA A 94 -6.34 -0.10 18.13
CA ALA A 94 -5.20 0.49 18.83
C ALA A 94 -3.85 0.20 18.16
N VAL A 95 -3.81 -0.60 17.07
CA VAL A 95 -2.59 -0.98 16.35
C VAL A 95 -1.85 0.25 15.82
N LYS A 96 -2.55 1.15 15.12
CA LYS A 96 -1.98 2.42 14.64
C LYS A 96 -2.54 3.59 15.42
N LYS A 97 -1.71 4.15 16.31
CA LYS A 97 -2.06 5.36 17.05
C LYS A 97 -2.32 6.52 16.09
N GLY A 98 -3.42 7.23 16.28
CA GLY A 98 -3.76 8.43 15.51
C GLY A 98 -4.37 8.16 14.14
N VAL A 99 -4.58 6.90 13.73
CA VAL A 99 -5.41 6.60 12.57
C VAL A 99 -6.86 6.47 13.05
N ALA A 100 -7.76 7.26 12.47
CA ALA A 100 -9.17 7.21 12.81
C ALA A 100 -9.81 5.87 12.40
N ASP A 101 -10.91 5.53 13.07
CA ASP A 101 -11.58 4.22 12.98
C ASP A 101 -12.12 3.89 11.57
N TYR A 102 -12.15 4.85 10.64
CA TYR A 102 -12.58 4.63 9.25
C TYR A 102 -11.71 3.60 8.51
N GLY A 103 -10.46 3.40 8.94
CA GLY A 103 -9.55 2.41 8.36
C GLY A 103 -9.72 0.98 8.89
N VAL A 104 -10.74 0.71 9.70
CA VAL A 104 -10.93 -0.59 10.39
C VAL A 104 -12.16 -1.31 9.87
N SER A 105 -11.98 -2.56 9.43
CA SER A 105 -13.09 -3.46 9.12
C SER A 105 -13.52 -4.24 10.35
N GLN A 106 -14.80 -4.12 10.74
CA GLN A 106 -15.36 -4.95 11.82
C GLN A 106 -15.84 -6.33 11.31
N LYS A 107 -15.81 -6.56 10.00
CA LYS A 107 -16.35 -7.76 9.36
C LYS A 107 -15.26 -8.67 8.82
N PHE A 108 -14.21 -8.11 8.25
CA PHE A 108 -13.28 -8.86 7.42
C PHE A 108 -11.81 -8.61 7.76
N GLN A 109 -10.97 -9.61 7.51
CA GLN A 109 -9.51 -9.48 7.51
C GLN A 109 -8.93 -10.37 6.41
N TRP A 110 -8.00 -9.84 5.61
CA TRP A 110 -7.20 -10.69 4.73
C TRP A 110 -6.31 -11.64 5.54
N LEU A 111 -5.99 -12.80 4.94
CA LEU A 111 -5.21 -13.85 5.59
C LEU A 111 -3.78 -13.88 5.06
N PRO A 112 -2.80 -13.28 5.76
CA PRO A 112 -1.38 -13.46 5.42
C PRO A 112 -0.93 -14.91 5.65
N ALA A 113 0.05 -15.33 4.85
CA ALA A 113 0.80 -16.55 5.07
C ALA A 113 1.99 -16.31 6.00
N LEU A 114 2.28 -17.27 6.87
CA LEU A 114 3.42 -17.25 7.76
C LEU A 114 4.67 -17.74 7.04
N MET A 115 5.67 -16.88 6.91
CA MET A 115 7.00 -17.24 6.46
C MET A 115 7.94 -17.40 7.66
N LYS A 116 8.84 -18.39 7.60
CA LYS A 116 9.89 -18.61 8.59
C LYS A 116 11.25 -18.44 7.97
N LEU A 117 12.16 -17.84 8.72
CA LEU A 117 13.56 -17.76 8.35
C LEU A 117 14.22 -19.12 8.58
N ASP A 118 14.87 -19.65 7.54
CA ASP A 118 15.64 -20.89 7.62
C ASP A 118 17.10 -20.65 8.03
N ASP A 119 17.86 -21.75 8.17
CA ASP A 119 19.27 -21.73 8.55
C ASP A 119 20.17 -21.02 7.50
N GLU A 120 19.71 -20.92 6.25
CA GLU A 120 20.39 -20.21 5.15
C GLU A 120 19.98 -18.73 5.05
N LYS A 121 19.25 -18.23 6.07
CA LYS A 121 18.73 -16.87 6.12
C LYS A 121 17.79 -16.54 4.95
N GLN A 122 17.03 -17.52 4.48
CA GLN A 122 15.96 -17.34 3.51
C GLN A 122 14.59 -17.54 4.17
N PHE A 123 13.63 -16.71 3.80
CA PHE A 123 12.25 -16.89 4.23
C PHE A 123 11.56 -17.94 3.37
N THR A 124 10.90 -18.91 4.00
CA THR A 124 10.08 -19.94 3.33
C THR A 124 8.68 -19.98 3.94
N PHE A 125 7.66 -20.30 3.14
CA PHE A 125 6.29 -20.41 3.65
C PHE A 125 6.15 -21.64 4.55
N SER A 126 5.74 -21.39 5.79
CA SER A 126 5.43 -22.43 6.78
C SER A 126 3.94 -22.74 6.90
N SER A 127 3.08 -21.83 6.39
CA SER A 127 1.64 -22.03 6.24
C SER A 127 1.21 -21.80 4.79
N TYR A 128 -0.07 -21.97 4.48
CA TYR A 128 -0.58 -21.84 3.12
C TYR A 128 -0.76 -20.37 2.70
N ILE A 129 -0.49 -20.06 1.42
CA ILE A 129 -0.90 -18.82 0.77
C ILE A 129 -2.40 -18.89 0.52
N ASN A 130 -3.13 -17.89 1.01
CA ASN A 130 -4.58 -17.81 0.82
C ASN A 130 -4.94 -17.90 -0.66
N ASN A 131 -5.96 -18.68 -1.00
CA ASN A 131 -6.39 -18.94 -2.38
C ASN A 131 -5.36 -19.63 -3.32
N LEU A 132 -4.23 -20.15 -2.83
CA LEU A 132 -3.29 -20.96 -3.63
C LEU A 132 -3.04 -22.36 -3.02
N HIS A 133 -3.50 -23.44 -3.66
CA HIS A 133 -3.46 -24.78 -3.07
C HIS A 133 -2.02 -25.27 -2.83
N PRO A 134 -1.59 -25.57 -1.58
CA PRO A 134 -0.17 -25.74 -1.26
C PRO A 134 0.45 -27.05 -1.77
N LEU A 135 -0.31 -28.15 -1.83
CA LEU A 135 0.21 -29.40 -2.39
C LEU A 135 0.29 -29.41 -3.92
N LYS A 136 -0.72 -28.85 -4.60
CA LYS A 136 -0.78 -28.81 -6.07
C LYS A 136 0.21 -27.80 -6.66
N ASN A 137 0.53 -26.75 -5.92
CA ASN A 137 1.39 -25.65 -6.35
C ASN A 137 2.70 -25.57 -5.55
N ALA A 138 3.20 -26.68 -5.01
CA ALA A 138 4.36 -26.70 -4.11
C ALA A 138 5.63 -26.07 -4.74
N GLU A 139 5.88 -26.32 -6.02
CA GLU A 139 7.00 -25.70 -6.76
C GLU A 139 6.81 -24.18 -6.88
N LEU A 140 5.59 -23.73 -7.18
CA LEU A 140 5.26 -22.31 -7.27
C LEU A 140 5.43 -21.60 -5.92
N TYR A 141 5.08 -22.24 -4.80
CA TYR A 141 5.37 -21.71 -3.45
C TYR A 141 6.87 -21.44 -3.24
N GLY A 142 7.72 -22.39 -3.62
CA GLY A 142 9.17 -22.24 -3.56
C GLY A 142 9.66 -21.08 -4.42
N SER A 143 9.13 -20.95 -5.64
CA SER A 143 9.47 -19.85 -6.53
C SER A 143 8.97 -18.49 -6.03
N ILE A 144 7.76 -18.40 -5.46
CA ILE A 144 7.22 -17.18 -4.84
C ILE A 144 8.11 -16.75 -3.66
N ALA A 145 8.47 -17.69 -2.78
CA ALA A 145 9.36 -17.42 -1.65
C ALA A 145 10.74 -16.94 -2.13
N LYS A 146 11.26 -17.51 -3.22
CA LYS A 146 12.50 -17.05 -3.84
C LYS A 146 12.40 -15.59 -4.27
N ILE A 147 11.36 -15.19 -5.02
CA ILE A 147 11.16 -13.79 -5.44
C ILE A 147 11.05 -12.86 -4.22
N PHE A 148 10.33 -13.25 -3.17
CA PHE A 148 10.26 -12.47 -1.92
C PHE A 148 11.66 -12.18 -1.35
N ASN A 149 12.50 -13.22 -1.23
CA ASN A 149 13.86 -13.07 -0.71
C ASN A 149 14.77 -12.17 -1.58
N LEU A 150 14.48 -12.05 -2.88
CA LEU A 150 15.18 -11.12 -3.77
C LEU A 150 14.82 -9.66 -3.49
N ALA A 151 13.60 -9.41 -2.99
CA ALA A 151 13.11 -8.07 -2.64
C ALA A 151 13.54 -7.62 -1.23
N VAL A 152 13.89 -8.54 -0.33
CA VAL A 152 14.27 -8.24 1.08
C VAL A 152 15.24 -7.06 1.22
N PRO A 153 16.33 -6.93 0.45
CA PRO A 153 17.23 -5.79 0.59
C PRO A 153 16.56 -4.43 0.34
N ALA A 154 15.63 -4.36 -0.62
CA ALA A 154 14.86 -3.15 -0.89
C ALA A 154 13.79 -2.90 0.17
N ILE A 155 13.18 -3.95 0.74
CA ILE A 155 12.26 -3.81 1.87
C ILE A 155 13.00 -3.25 3.09
N ASN A 156 14.19 -3.80 3.40
CA ASN A 156 15.05 -3.30 4.48
C ASN A 156 15.36 -1.82 4.29
N MET A 157 15.79 -1.41 3.10
CA MET A 157 16.09 0.00 2.83
C MET A 157 14.84 0.89 2.91
N SER A 158 13.72 0.47 2.32
CA SER A 158 12.45 1.23 2.35
C SER A 158 11.98 1.48 3.79
N LEU A 159 11.94 0.43 4.61
CA LEU A 159 11.54 0.53 6.02
C LEU A 159 12.58 1.24 6.88
N ALA A 160 13.87 1.03 6.63
CA ALA A 160 14.96 1.77 7.27
C ALA A 160 14.81 3.28 7.03
N ARG A 161 14.54 3.70 5.79
CA ARG A 161 14.28 5.12 5.47
C ARG A 161 13.01 5.63 6.13
N TYR A 162 11.95 4.83 6.21
CA TYR A 162 10.70 5.22 6.86
C TYR A 162 10.83 5.45 8.37
N GLN A 163 11.60 4.62 9.09
CA GLN A 163 11.83 4.84 10.53
C GLN A 163 12.88 5.94 10.82
N SER A 164 13.66 6.32 9.81
CA SER A 164 14.71 7.33 9.94
C SER A 164 14.14 8.73 9.97
N ASP A 165 14.91 9.65 10.52
CA ASP A 165 14.52 11.05 10.49
C ASP A 165 14.52 11.54 9.03
N GLU A 166 13.60 12.45 8.71
CA GLU A 166 13.50 13.03 7.38
C GLU A 166 14.79 13.80 7.05
N TYR A 167 15.15 13.86 5.75
CA TYR A 167 16.24 14.72 5.31
C TYR A 167 15.96 16.18 5.68
N VAL A 168 17.03 16.95 5.91
CA VAL A 168 16.97 18.37 6.31
C VAL A 168 15.94 19.13 5.47
N ARG A 169 14.82 19.49 6.10
CA ARG A 169 13.81 20.40 5.55
C ARG A 169 14.14 21.84 5.94
N ILE A 170 13.59 22.80 5.19
CA ILE A 170 13.52 24.18 5.67
C ILE A 170 12.77 24.14 7.01
N PRO A 171 13.36 24.58 8.13
CA PRO A 171 12.63 24.62 9.39
C PRO A 171 11.44 25.54 9.22
N THR A 172 10.23 25.02 9.41
CA THR A 172 9.02 25.82 9.44
C THR A 172 8.95 26.50 10.80
N ALA A 173 8.68 27.81 10.79
CA ALA A 173 8.45 28.56 12.03
C ALA A 173 7.17 28.08 12.70
N TYR A 174 7.13 28.19 14.03
CA TYR A 174 5.89 28.08 14.77
C TYR A 174 5.07 29.38 14.64
N PHE A 175 3.78 29.35 14.97
CA PHE A 175 2.83 30.48 14.87
C PHE A 175 3.46 31.84 15.23
N GLY A 176 3.26 32.86 14.39
CA GLY A 176 3.81 34.21 14.52
C GLY A 176 5.33 34.36 14.33
N GLU A 177 6.12 33.29 14.18
CA GLU A 177 7.57 33.40 14.07
C GLU A 177 8.09 33.60 12.64
N TYR A 178 7.21 33.61 11.65
CA TYR A 178 7.58 33.67 10.24
C TYR A 178 7.58 35.06 9.61
N TYR A 179 7.11 36.07 10.34
CA TYR A 179 7.25 37.47 9.96
C TYR A 179 8.26 38.24 10.85
N THR A 180 8.91 39.23 10.26
CA THR A 180 9.84 40.15 10.92
C THR A 180 9.11 41.05 11.92
N GLU A 181 9.84 41.65 12.89
CA GLU A 181 9.29 42.53 13.95
C GLU A 181 8.48 43.74 13.44
N GLY A 182 8.52 44.05 12.13
CA GLY A 182 7.73 45.12 11.53
C GLY A 182 6.31 44.71 11.12
N TYR A 183 5.99 43.42 11.16
CA TYR A 183 4.73 42.88 10.66
C TYR A 183 3.53 43.27 11.51
N ASP A 184 3.65 43.32 12.84
CA ASP A 184 2.54 43.67 13.74
C ASP A 184 1.89 45.02 13.33
N LYS A 185 2.71 46.01 12.97
CA LYS A 185 2.23 47.32 12.48
C LYS A 185 1.61 47.29 11.09
N TYR A 186 1.98 46.30 10.29
CA TYR A 186 1.40 46.07 8.98
C TYR A 186 0.05 45.37 9.11
N GLU A 187 -0.04 44.42 10.05
CA GLU A 187 -1.25 43.67 10.38
C GLU A 187 -2.35 44.56 10.96
N GLU A 188 -2.00 45.53 11.82
CA GLU A 188 -2.94 46.54 12.35
C GLU A 188 -3.73 47.28 11.24
N LYS A 189 -3.19 47.37 10.02
CA LYS A 189 -3.89 48.01 8.89
C LYS A 189 -5.10 47.22 8.40
N LEU A 190 -5.23 45.94 8.77
CA LEU A 190 -6.38 45.13 8.41
C LEU A 190 -7.67 45.69 9.01
N GLU A 191 -7.60 46.17 10.27
CA GLU A 191 -8.76 46.78 10.93
C GLU A 191 -9.20 48.05 10.19
N ASP A 192 -8.26 48.90 9.79
CA ASP A 192 -8.54 50.10 9.00
C ASP A 192 -9.20 49.75 7.65
N LEU A 193 -8.69 48.73 6.94
CA LEU A 193 -9.28 48.28 5.66
C LEU A 193 -10.72 47.78 5.83
N ILE A 194 -10.99 47.03 6.90
CA ILE A 194 -12.34 46.54 7.22
C ILE A 194 -13.27 47.72 7.52
N ASP A 195 -12.82 48.67 8.36
CA ASP A 195 -13.63 49.83 8.77
C ASP A 195 -13.91 50.79 7.61
N GLU A 196 -12.95 50.95 6.69
CA GLU A 196 -13.10 51.77 5.48
C GLU A 196 -13.94 51.09 4.39
N GLY A 197 -14.27 49.81 4.57
CA GLY A 197 -15.05 49.03 3.60
C GLY A 197 -14.27 48.76 2.32
N ALA A 198 -12.99 48.40 2.46
CA ALA A 198 -12.08 48.09 1.37
C ALA A 198 -12.66 47.04 0.41
N ASP A 199 -12.32 47.16 -0.87
CA ASP A 199 -12.72 46.18 -1.88
C ASP A 199 -11.77 44.96 -1.95
N GLU A 200 -12.13 43.97 -2.76
CA GLU A 200 -11.38 42.73 -2.92
C GLU A 200 -9.94 42.95 -3.44
N GLU A 201 -9.73 43.97 -4.28
CA GLU A 201 -8.40 44.30 -4.81
C GLU A 201 -7.51 44.91 -3.72
N GLU A 202 -8.09 45.74 -2.85
CA GLU A 202 -7.42 46.31 -1.68
C GLU A 202 -7.04 45.23 -0.65
N PHE A 203 -7.94 44.29 -0.35
CA PHE A 203 -7.63 43.14 0.51
C PHE A 203 -6.54 42.25 -0.09
N GLU A 204 -6.62 41.94 -1.39
CA GLU A 204 -5.60 41.13 -2.07
C GLU A 204 -4.23 41.85 -2.07
N ALA A 205 -4.20 43.17 -2.22
CA ALA A 205 -2.99 43.96 -2.16
C ALA A 205 -2.36 43.96 -0.75
N TRP A 206 -3.18 44.05 0.30
CA TRP A 206 -2.73 43.94 1.69
C TRP A 206 -2.18 42.52 1.98
N GLU A 207 -2.92 41.50 1.59
CA GLU A 207 -2.54 40.09 1.75
C GLU A 207 -1.18 39.82 1.07
N LYS A 208 -1.01 40.28 -0.17
CA LYS A 208 0.26 40.16 -0.90
C LYS A 208 1.41 40.94 -0.26
N GLY A 209 1.13 42.05 0.42
CA GLY A 209 2.15 42.88 1.04
C GLY A 209 2.79 42.25 2.28
N LYS A 210 2.16 41.22 2.89
CA LYS A 210 2.77 40.41 3.96
C LYS A 210 4.11 39.80 3.57
N ARG A 211 4.30 39.48 2.28
CA ARG A 211 5.56 38.94 1.72
C ARG A 211 6.79 39.81 1.98
N ALA A 212 6.59 41.13 2.11
CA ALA A 212 7.68 42.06 2.43
C ALA A 212 8.28 41.83 3.84
N TYR A 213 7.56 41.10 4.69
CA TYR A 213 7.91 40.87 6.08
C TYR A 213 8.39 39.45 6.37
N TYR A 214 8.52 38.56 5.39
CA TYR A 214 9.00 37.20 5.66
C TYR A 214 10.37 37.17 6.33
N ARG A 215 10.53 36.31 7.33
CA ARG A 215 11.85 35.97 7.88
C ARG A 215 12.62 35.07 6.92
N GLU A 216 13.94 35.17 6.95
CA GLU A 216 14.79 34.22 6.24
C GLU A 216 14.89 32.90 7.01
N PHE A 217 14.35 31.82 6.43
CA PHE A 217 14.51 30.46 6.92
C PHE A 217 15.69 29.78 6.23
N LYS A 218 16.88 29.87 6.84
CA LYS A 218 18.06 29.17 6.33
C LYS A 218 18.10 27.76 6.92
N PRO A 219 17.95 26.69 6.11
CA PRO A 219 18.12 25.33 6.61
C PRO A 219 19.54 25.20 7.18
N LYS A 220 19.63 24.73 8.43
CA LYS A 220 20.91 24.43 9.07
C LYS A 220 21.31 23.00 8.73
N TYR A 221 22.42 22.86 8.01
CA TYR A 221 22.98 21.57 7.67
C TYR A 221 24.09 21.21 8.65
N ASP A 222 23.70 20.78 9.85
CA ASP A 222 24.66 20.51 10.93
C ASP A 222 25.19 19.07 10.89
N LYS A 223 24.46 18.14 10.25
CA LYS A 223 24.85 16.73 10.07
C LYS A 223 24.19 16.11 8.84
N GLU A 224 24.86 15.10 8.27
CA GLU A 224 24.25 14.20 7.27
C GLU A 224 23.10 13.42 7.92
N PRO A 225 21.97 13.22 7.21
CA PRO A 225 20.89 12.39 7.74
C PRO A 225 21.33 10.93 7.87
N GLU A 226 21.09 10.37 9.04
CA GLU A 226 21.44 8.99 9.36
C GLU A 226 20.28 8.07 9.00
N THR A 227 20.57 6.99 8.26
CA THR A 227 19.60 5.91 8.05
C THR A 227 19.71 4.93 9.22
N LYS A 228 18.65 4.85 10.03
CA LYS A 228 18.54 3.86 11.12
C LYS A 228 18.54 2.46 10.51
N PRO A 229 19.39 1.53 11.00
CA PRO A 229 19.46 0.19 10.45
C PRO A 229 18.16 -0.59 10.69
N PHE A 230 17.77 -1.40 9.72
CA PHE A 230 16.67 -2.36 9.82
C PHE A 230 16.99 -3.59 8.96
N GLU A 231 16.85 -4.77 9.53
CA GLU A 231 17.12 -6.04 8.84
C GLU A 231 15.99 -7.03 9.12
N LEU A 232 15.18 -7.33 8.10
CA LEU A 232 14.11 -8.31 8.21
C LEU A 232 14.63 -9.69 8.65
N ARG A 233 15.85 -10.07 8.27
CA ARG A 233 16.45 -11.37 8.63
C ARG A 233 16.91 -11.48 10.09
N ASP A 234 16.71 -10.44 10.89
CA ASP A 234 16.79 -10.52 12.35
C ASP A 234 15.49 -11.05 12.97
N LEU A 235 14.40 -11.13 12.19
CA LEU A 235 13.10 -11.66 12.61
C LEU A 235 12.96 -13.12 12.19
N GLU A 236 12.44 -13.95 13.10
CA GLU A 236 12.25 -15.39 12.84
C GLU A 236 11.06 -15.67 11.92
N ASN A 237 10.01 -14.86 12.02
CA ASN A 237 8.75 -15.08 11.33
C ASN A 237 8.23 -13.78 10.70
N LEU A 238 7.60 -13.89 9.53
CA LEU A 238 6.91 -12.79 8.85
C LEU A 238 5.51 -13.22 8.44
N LYS A 239 4.57 -12.28 8.44
CA LYS A 239 3.23 -12.45 7.87
C LYS A 239 3.19 -11.73 6.52
N VAL A 240 2.93 -12.47 5.44
CA VAL A 240 2.97 -11.94 4.08
C VAL A 240 1.71 -12.33 3.32
N ILE A 241 0.97 -11.33 2.84
CA ILE A 241 -0.14 -11.54 1.92
C ILE A 241 0.41 -11.60 0.49
N VAL A 242 -0.05 -12.56 -0.30
CA VAL A 242 0.40 -12.75 -1.68
C VAL A 242 -0.79 -12.51 -2.63
N LYS A 243 -0.55 -11.76 -3.70
CA LYS A 243 -1.52 -11.54 -4.77
C LYS A 243 -0.88 -11.80 -6.13
N LEU A 244 -1.58 -12.50 -7.01
CA LEU A 244 -1.22 -12.64 -8.42
C LEU A 244 -2.39 -12.15 -9.26
N ALA A 245 -2.14 -11.20 -10.14
CA ALA A 245 -3.17 -10.63 -11.00
C ALA A 245 -2.63 -10.29 -12.39
N ASN A 246 -3.50 -10.41 -13.38
CA ASN A 246 -3.23 -10.01 -14.76
C ASN A 246 -4.13 -8.85 -15.13
N ILE A 247 -3.64 -7.92 -15.95
CA ILE A 247 -4.47 -7.05 -16.77
C ILE A 247 -4.39 -7.58 -18.19
N GLU A 248 -5.52 -7.90 -18.80
CA GLU A 248 -5.61 -8.46 -20.15
C GLU A 248 -6.43 -7.52 -21.04
N LEU A 249 -5.84 -7.11 -22.16
CA LEU A 249 -6.46 -6.27 -23.17
C LEU A 249 -6.69 -7.06 -24.45
N THR A 250 -7.82 -6.83 -25.11
CA THR A 250 -8.15 -7.45 -26.41
C THR A 250 -8.45 -6.36 -27.44
N PRO A 251 -8.44 -6.65 -28.74
CA PRO A 251 -8.88 -5.69 -29.76
C PRO A 251 -10.28 -5.08 -29.49
N GLU A 252 -11.17 -5.83 -28.84
CA GLU A 252 -12.52 -5.39 -28.47
C GLU A 252 -12.54 -4.54 -27.20
N LYS A 253 -11.59 -4.77 -26.28
CA LYS A 253 -11.39 -3.97 -25.07
C LYS A 253 -9.91 -3.52 -24.99
N PRO A 254 -9.51 -2.53 -25.81
CA PRO A 254 -8.10 -2.24 -26.07
C PRO A 254 -7.45 -1.32 -25.04
N GLU A 255 -8.19 -0.83 -24.06
CA GLU A 255 -7.77 0.20 -23.11
C GLU A 255 -8.15 -0.17 -21.68
N TYR A 256 -7.19 -0.05 -20.77
CA TYR A 256 -7.40 -0.04 -19.33
C TYR A 256 -7.44 1.41 -18.85
N LYS A 257 -8.55 1.82 -18.22
CA LYS A 257 -8.80 3.22 -17.81
C LYS A 257 -8.01 3.68 -16.58
N GLY A 258 -7.20 2.79 -15.99
CA GLY A 258 -6.48 3.04 -14.75
C GLY A 258 -7.19 2.40 -13.54
N GLY A 259 -6.42 2.23 -12.47
CA GLY A 259 -6.92 1.77 -11.17
C GLY A 259 -7.37 2.94 -10.29
N SER A 260 -8.04 2.62 -9.18
CA SER A 260 -8.34 3.59 -8.13
C SER A 260 -7.07 3.93 -7.33
N TRP A 261 -7.05 5.12 -6.74
CA TRP A 261 -6.06 5.46 -5.71
C TRP A 261 -6.37 4.69 -4.43
N HIS A 262 -5.37 3.98 -3.89
CA HIS A 262 -5.52 3.19 -2.67
C HIS A 262 -4.18 2.95 -1.96
N VAL A 263 -4.27 2.58 -0.69
CA VAL A 263 -3.23 1.83 0.04
C VAL A 263 -3.68 0.38 0.13
N GLU A 264 -2.75 -0.55 0.36
CA GLU A 264 -3.11 -1.97 0.46
C GLU A 264 -3.66 -2.29 1.86
N GLY A 265 -4.75 -3.06 1.89
CA GLY A 265 -5.38 -3.52 3.12
C GLY A 265 -6.05 -2.43 3.97
N THR A 266 -6.40 -2.82 5.19
CA THR A 266 -6.93 -1.98 6.27
C THR A 266 -6.05 -2.10 7.51
N ILE A 267 -6.40 -1.40 8.59
CA ILE A 267 -5.71 -1.52 9.88
C ILE A 267 -5.71 -2.96 10.41
N ASN A 268 -6.70 -3.77 10.03
CA ASN A 268 -6.76 -5.19 10.36
C ASN A 268 -5.59 -6.02 9.80
N GLU A 269 -5.02 -5.61 8.67
CA GLU A 269 -3.85 -6.27 8.10
C GLU A 269 -2.53 -5.63 8.49
N ASP A 270 -2.55 -4.35 8.88
CA ASP A 270 -1.37 -3.59 9.29
C ASP A 270 -0.16 -3.74 8.35
N ILE A 271 -0.41 -3.57 7.05
CA ILE A 271 0.64 -3.69 6.04
C ILE A 271 1.58 -2.49 6.17
N VAL A 272 2.89 -2.77 6.21
CA VAL A 272 3.98 -1.78 6.33
C VAL A 272 4.73 -1.58 5.01
N ALA A 273 4.80 -2.60 4.16
CA ALA A 273 5.47 -2.51 2.88
C ALA A 273 4.77 -3.33 1.79
N THR A 274 4.84 -2.81 0.56
CA THR A 274 4.31 -3.44 -0.64
C THR A 274 5.44 -3.70 -1.62
N VAL A 275 5.45 -4.90 -2.20
CA VAL A 275 6.38 -5.31 -3.25
C VAL A 275 5.57 -5.73 -4.46
N LEU A 276 5.94 -5.21 -5.64
CA LEU A 276 5.34 -5.58 -6.92
C LEU A 276 6.42 -6.11 -7.84
N TYR A 277 6.22 -7.30 -8.41
CA TYR A 277 7.06 -7.89 -9.44
C TYR A 277 6.29 -8.04 -10.74
N TYR A 278 6.72 -7.31 -11.78
CA TYR A 278 6.12 -7.32 -13.11
C TYR A 278 6.74 -8.46 -13.93
N TYR A 279 6.26 -9.68 -13.74
CA TYR A 279 6.93 -10.88 -14.23
C TYR A 279 6.75 -11.13 -15.73
N ASP A 280 5.66 -10.64 -16.32
CA ASP A 280 5.46 -10.77 -17.76
C ASP A 280 4.56 -9.67 -18.32
N MET A 281 4.90 -9.14 -19.49
CA MET A 281 4.21 -8.04 -20.15
C MET A 281 4.40 -8.14 -21.66
N ASP A 282 3.34 -7.95 -22.43
CA ASP A 282 3.40 -7.95 -23.90
C ASP A 282 2.33 -7.06 -24.53
N ASN A 283 2.66 -6.49 -25.70
CA ASN A 283 1.76 -5.71 -26.55
C ASN A 283 0.94 -4.58 -25.87
N ILE A 284 1.50 -3.92 -24.87
CA ILE A 284 0.90 -2.72 -24.26
C ILE A 284 1.80 -1.50 -24.43
N GLU A 285 1.20 -0.32 -24.41
CA GLU A 285 1.91 0.94 -24.22
C GLU A 285 2.48 1.04 -22.79
N GLU A 286 3.19 2.14 -22.51
CA GLU A 286 3.80 2.35 -21.20
C GLU A 286 2.74 2.36 -20.08
N SER A 287 2.92 1.48 -19.10
CA SER A 287 2.13 1.44 -17.87
C SER A 287 2.96 2.05 -16.74
N ARG A 288 2.33 2.84 -15.88
CA ARG A 288 2.99 3.51 -14.75
C ARG A 288 2.26 3.19 -13.44
N LEU A 289 3.03 3.12 -12.38
CA LEU A 289 2.55 3.10 -11.00
C LEU A 289 2.83 4.47 -10.39
N SER A 290 1.78 5.24 -10.21
CA SER A 290 1.86 6.61 -9.71
C SER A 290 1.58 6.65 -8.22
N PHE A 291 2.25 7.55 -7.51
CA PHE A 291 2.24 7.67 -6.07
C PHE A 291 1.83 9.07 -5.64
N LYS A 292 1.04 9.14 -4.56
CA LYS A 292 0.77 10.35 -3.82
C LYS A 292 0.86 10.10 -2.32
N TYR A 293 1.08 11.15 -1.55
CA TYR A 293 1.22 11.07 -0.10
C TYR A 293 0.34 12.12 0.57
N ALA A 294 -0.25 11.75 1.70
CA ALA A 294 -0.99 12.66 2.57
C ALA A 294 -0.03 13.41 3.48
N PHE A 295 -0.34 14.65 3.84
CA PHE A 295 0.49 15.43 4.77
C PHE A 295 -0.37 16.10 5.84
N GLU A 296 0.24 16.36 7.00
CA GLU A 296 -0.41 17.02 8.13
C GLU A 296 -0.62 18.51 7.88
N ASP A 297 -1.44 19.16 8.70
CA ASP A 297 -1.63 20.61 8.59
C ASP A 297 -0.30 21.37 8.71
N PRO A 298 -0.09 22.38 7.86
CA PRO A 298 0.99 23.32 8.09
C PRO A 298 0.81 24.02 9.43
N HIS A 299 1.91 24.46 10.05
CA HIS A 299 1.83 25.43 11.13
C HIS A 299 1.77 26.82 10.52
N TYR A 300 0.67 27.56 10.67
CA TYR A 300 0.42 28.88 10.09
C TYR A 300 -0.59 29.67 10.93
N ASP A 301 -0.53 31.01 10.94
CA ASP A 301 -1.53 31.84 11.64
C ASP A 301 -2.85 31.85 10.85
N GLN A 302 -3.98 31.88 11.58
CA GLN A 302 -5.31 31.76 10.98
C GLN A 302 -5.54 32.78 9.86
N GLY A 303 -6.00 32.31 8.70
CA GLY A 303 -6.24 33.16 7.53
C GLY A 303 -4.99 33.55 6.73
N ASP A 304 -3.80 33.01 7.06
CA ASP A 304 -2.57 33.38 6.36
C ASP A 304 -2.37 32.64 5.03
N GLU A 305 -3.07 33.10 4.00
CA GLU A 305 -3.00 32.57 2.64
C GLU A 305 -1.59 32.62 2.06
N CYS A 306 -0.95 33.78 2.13
CA CYS A 306 0.35 33.98 1.50
C CYS A 306 1.43 33.08 2.09
N TYR A 307 1.48 32.92 3.42
CA TYR A 307 2.47 32.04 4.04
C TYR A 307 2.24 30.56 3.67
N CYS A 308 0.98 30.09 3.68
CA CYS A 308 0.64 28.73 3.28
C CYS A 308 1.03 28.45 1.81
N GLU A 309 0.69 29.37 0.90
CA GLU A 309 1.02 29.22 -0.52
C GLU A 309 2.53 29.29 -0.76
N ASP A 310 3.23 30.26 -0.19
CA ASP A 310 4.63 30.50 -0.55
C ASP A 310 5.60 29.48 0.10
N PHE A 311 5.33 29.01 1.33
CA PHE A 311 6.22 28.10 2.06
C PHE A 311 5.84 26.63 1.91
N TYR A 312 4.54 26.34 1.93
CA TYR A 312 4.06 24.98 1.79
C TYR A 312 3.62 24.71 0.36
N GLY A 313 3.18 25.67 -0.43
CA GLY A 313 2.63 25.42 -1.77
C GLY A 313 1.22 24.84 -1.71
N ILE A 314 0.41 25.30 -0.75
CA ILE A 314 -0.98 24.87 -0.54
C ILE A 314 -1.86 26.12 -0.48
N LYS A 315 -3.01 26.09 -1.16
CA LYS A 315 -4.05 27.12 -1.11
C LYS A 315 -5.27 26.61 -0.37
N ASN A 316 -6.14 27.53 0.06
CA ASN A 316 -7.43 27.17 0.62
C ASN A 316 -8.18 26.20 -0.32
N GLU A 317 -8.83 25.20 0.26
CA GLU A 317 -9.57 24.15 -0.43
C GLU A 317 -8.72 23.19 -1.30
N ASP A 318 -7.38 23.30 -1.27
CA ASP A 318 -6.51 22.29 -1.89
C ASP A 318 -6.62 20.96 -1.15
N ASN A 319 -6.45 19.85 -1.88
CA ASN A 319 -6.35 18.53 -1.26
C ASN A 319 -5.07 18.43 -0.43
N MET A 320 -5.16 17.86 0.78
CA MET A 320 -4.02 17.57 1.66
C MET A 320 -3.21 16.33 1.21
N THR A 321 -3.13 16.13 -0.11
CA THR A 321 -2.29 15.11 -0.74
C THR A 321 -1.44 15.72 -1.84
N ARG A 322 -0.23 15.17 -2.04
CA ARG A 322 0.65 15.58 -3.14
C ARG A 322 1.07 14.41 -3.99
N MET A 323 1.09 14.63 -5.29
CA MET A 323 1.72 13.74 -6.24
C MET A 323 3.22 13.69 -5.96
N ILE A 324 3.73 12.49 -5.71
CA ILE A 324 5.16 12.25 -5.44
C ILE A 324 5.89 11.95 -6.74
N GLY A 325 5.23 11.24 -7.65
CA GLY A 325 5.76 10.85 -8.94
C GLY A 325 5.32 9.45 -9.31
N ASN A 326 6.05 8.79 -10.20
CA ASN A 326 5.71 7.45 -10.65
C ASN A 326 6.95 6.57 -10.87
N VAL A 327 6.70 5.26 -10.95
CA VAL A 327 7.64 4.26 -11.43
C VAL A 327 7.02 3.58 -12.66
N VAL A 328 7.75 3.54 -13.76
CA VAL A 328 7.31 2.82 -14.97
C VAL A 328 7.25 1.32 -14.69
N ALA A 329 6.19 0.66 -15.12
CA ALA A 329 6.07 -0.79 -15.13
C ALA A 329 6.94 -1.37 -16.24
N GLN A 330 7.85 -2.28 -15.89
CA GLN A 330 8.74 -2.92 -16.87
C GLN A 330 8.85 -4.42 -16.57
N LYS A 331 8.83 -5.26 -17.61
CA LYS A 331 9.03 -6.71 -17.44
C LYS A 331 10.36 -6.98 -16.70
N GLY A 332 10.29 -7.83 -15.68
CA GLY A 332 11.42 -8.17 -14.82
C GLY A 332 11.61 -7.22 -13.63
N ARG A 333 10.91 -6.08 -13.58
CA ARG A 333 11.07 -5.08 -12.52
C ARG A 333 10.45 -5.52 -11.21
N ILE A 334 11.21 -5.38 -10.12
CA ILE A 334 10.67 -5.34 -8.76
C ILE A 334 10.55 -3.87 -8.33
N THR A 335 9.42 -3.48 -7.75
CA THR A 335 9.20 -2.19 -7.09
C THR A 335 8.81 -2.45 -5.64
N VAL A 336 9.43 -1.73 -4.70
CA VAL A 336 9.17 -1.82 -3.25
C VAL A 336 8.88 -0.42 -2.71
N PHE A 337 7.86 -0.30 -1.88
CA PHE A 337 7.51 0.96 -1.22
C PHE A 337 6.81 0.70 0.11
N THR A 338 6.84 1.68 1.01
CA THR A 338 6.06 1.62 2.25
C THR A 338 4.58 1.75 1.95
N ASN A 339 3.73 1.04 2.70
CA ASN A 339 2.28 1.09 2.53
C ASN A 339 1.63 2.34 3.16
N SER A 340 2.35 3.46 3.09
CA SER A 340 1.92 4.81 3.44
C SER A 340 1.70 5.68 2.20
N PHE A 341 2.15 5.24 1.02
CA PHE A 341 1.83 5.90 -0.23
C PHE A 341 0.51 5.39 -0.79
N GLN A 342 -0.44 6.29 -1.03
CA GLN A 342 -1.49 5.97 -1.98
C GLN A 342 -0.87 5.80 -3.35
N HIS A 343 -1.30 4.75 -4.05
CA HIS A 343 -0.83 4.47 -5.39
C HIS A 343 -1.99 4.09 -6.30
N HIS A 344 -1.77 4.24 -7.60
CA HIS A 344 -2.66 3.73 -8.62
C HIS A 344 -1.89 3.31 -9.86
N VAL A 345 -2.52 2.43 -10.64
CA VAL A 345 -2.04 2.09 -11.98
C VAL A 345 -2.61 3.11 -12.96
N ASP A 346 -1.75 3.78 -13.73
CA ASP A 346 -2.17 4.71 -14.77
C ASP A 346 -2.92 3.99 -15.89
N ALA A 347 -3.72 4.72 -16.66
CA ALA A 347 -4.35 4.21 -17.86
C ALA A 347 -3.30 3.81 -18.91
N PHE A 348 -3.57 2.73 -19.65
CA PHE A 348 -2.75 2.30 -20.78
C PHE A 348 -3.59 1.50 -21.77
N LYS A 349 -3.08 1.32 -22.99
CA LYS A 349 -3.77 0.61 -24.06
C LYS A 349 -2.84 -0.32 -24.82
N LEU A 350 -3.41 -1.08 -25.75
CA LEU A 350 -2.65 -1.93 -26.68
C LEU A 350 -1.69 -1.11 -27.54
N LYS A 351 -0.46 -1.63 -27.72
CA LYS A 351 0.53 -1.05 -28.65
C LYS A 351 0.17 -1.35 -30.11
N ASP A 352 -0.18 -2.60 -30.40
CA ASP A 352 -0.80 -3.04 -31.64
C ASP A 352 -2.25 -3.45 -31.34
N ALA A 353 -3.19 -2.57 -31.67
CA ALA A 353 -4.62 -2.75 -31.41
C ALA A 353 -5.24 -3.97 -32.12
N THR A 354 -4.52 -4.62 -33.05
CA THR A 354 -5.00 -5.82 -33.74
C THR A 354 -4.68 -7.12 -33.01
N LYS A 355 -3.87 -7.07 -31.95
CA LYS A 355 -3.44 -8.23 -31.16
C LYS A 355 -3.80 -8.04 -29.68
N PRO A 356 -4.04 -9.12 -28.92
CA PRO A 356 -4.18 -9.01 -27.48
C PRO A 356 -2.86 -8.57 -26.83
N GLY A 357 -2.95 -8.07 -25.61
CA GLY A 357 -1.80 -7.63 -24.81
C GLY A 357 -2.09 -7.81 -23.32
N TYR A 358 -1.04 -7.83 -22.51
CA TYR A 358 -1.19 -8.08 -21.08
C TYR A 358 -0.08 -7.48 -20.23
N ARG A 359 -0.39 -7.36 -18.95
CA ARG A 359 0.55 -7.08 -17.86
C ARG A 359 0.24 -8.03 -16.71
N LYS A 360 1.23 -8.79 -16.24
CA LYS A 360 1.08 -9.74 -15.14
C LYS A 360 1.98 -9.38 -13.97
N ILE A 361 1.43 -9.48 -12.76
CA ILE A 361 2.14 -9.09 -11.53
C ILE A 361 2.01 -10.12 -10.41
N LEU A 362 3.08 -10.23 -9.62
CA LEU A 362 3.11 -10.84 -8.30
C LEU A 362 3.27 -9.72 -7.27
N CYS A 363 2.42 -9.70 -6.25
CA CYS A 363 2.48 -8.73 -5.17
C CYS A 363 2.74 -9.43 -3.83
N PHE A 364 3.50 -8.77 -2.97
CA PHE A 364 3.63 -9.10 -1.56
C PHE A 364 3.21 -7.90 -0.72
N PHE A 365 2.35 -8.12 0.25
CA PHE A 365 2.01 -7.13 1.28
C PHE A 365 2.55 -7.65 2.61
N LEU A 366 3.61 -7.00 3.09
CA LEU A 366 4.26 -7.34 4.35
C LEU A 366 3.48 -6.70 5.49
N VAL A 367 2.91 -7.53 6.35
CA VAL A 367 2.26 -7.14 7.60
C VAL A 367 3.34 -6.74 8.61
N ASP A 368 3.06 -5.76 9.47
CA ASP A 368 3.95 -5.36 10.57
C ASP A 368 4.38 -6.60 11.37
N PRO A 369 5.69 -6.94 11.39
CA PRO A 369 6.18 -8.12 12.10
C PRO A 369 5.95 -8.09 13.62
N TYR A 370 5.73 -6.91 14.20
CA TYR A 370 5.47 -6.73 15.63
C TYR A 370 3.98 -6.83 15.98
N ASN A 371 3.09 -6.90 14.99
CA ASN A 371 1.65 -6.99 15.22
C ASN A 371 1.18 -8.43 15.42
N THR A 372 0.76 -8.72 16.66
CA THR A 372 0.22 -10.03 17.07
C THR A 372 -1.26 -10.21 16.76
N GLU A 373 -2.01 -9.14 16.49
CA GLU A 373 -3.45 -9.16 16.32
C GLU A 373 -3.87 -9.77 14.97
N VAL A 374 -3.08 -9.55 13.92
CA VAL A 374 -3.37 -10.04 12.56
C VAL A 374 -3.35 -11.57 12.54
N LYS A 375 -4.51 -12.20 12.30
CA LYS A 375 -4.60 -13.67 12.22
C LYS A 375 -4.02 -14.16 10.88
N ALA A 376 -3.22 -15.21 10.90
CA ALA A 376 -2.55 -15.75 9.71
C ALA A 376 -2.97 -17.21 9.43
N THR A 377 -2.60 -17.71 8.25
CA THR A 377 -3.00 -19.05 7.78
C THR A 377 -2.31 -20.22 8.49
N ASP A 378 -1.42 -19.96 9.45
CA ASP A 378 -0.88 -20.97 10.36
C ASP A 378 -1.89 -21.35 11.46
N VAL A 379 -2.73 -20.39 11.88
CA VAL A 379 -3.77 -20.59 12.88
C VAL A 379 -5.19 -20.60 12.30
N VAL A 380 -5.39 -20.14 11.08
CA VAL A 380 -6.70 -20.18 10.41
C VAL A 380 -6.75 -21.38 9.47
N PRO A 381 -7.59 -22.41 9.73
CA PRO A 381 -7.78 -23.53 8.82
C PRO A 381 -8.33 -23.09 7.46
N PHE A 382 -8.19 -23.96 6.45
CA PHE A 382 -8.69 -23.68 5.11
C PHE A 382 -10.16 -23.29 5.13
N GLN A 383 -10.49 -22.20 4.45
CA GLN A 383 -11.89 -21.79 4.27
C GLN A 383 -12.49 -22.34 2.99
N ASN A 384 -11.69 -22.79 2.02
CA ASN A 384 -12.20 -23.40 0.79
C ASN A 384 -12.79 -24.79 1.08
N GLU A 385 -14.09 -24.97 0.83
CA GLU A 385 -14.79 -26.23 1.12
C GLU A 385 -14.16 -27.45 0.42
N LYS A 386 -13.63 -27.27 -0.80
CA LYS A 386 -13.03 -28.37 -1.57
C LYS A 386 -11.72 -28.81 -0.94
N TRP A 387 -10.97 -27.87 -0.35
CA TRP A 387 -9.70 -28.14 0.31
C TRP A 387 -9.90 -28.81 1.66
N VAL A 388 -10.90 -28.39 2.43
CA VAL A 388 -11.25 -29.03 3.71
C VAL A 388 -11.67 -30.49 3.53
N ASN A 389 -12.26 -30.84 2.39
CA ASN A 389 -12.60 -32.21 2.06
C ASN A 389 -11.39 -33.08 1.63
N ASP A 390 -10.22 -32.48 1.37
CA ASP A 390 -8.98 -33.20 1.10
C ASP A 390 -8.30 -33.62 2.43
N LYS A 391 -8.47 -34.89 2.79
CA LYS A 391 -7.92 -35.44 4.04
C LYS A 391 -6.39 -35.38 4.12
N VAL A 392 -5.69 -35.53 2.99
CA VAL A 392 -4.22 -35.49 2.97
C VAL A 392 -3.74 -34.07 3.24
N LEU A 393 -4.44 -33.10 2.65
CA LEU A 393 -4.18 -31.68 2.86
C LEU A 393 -4.48 -31.27 4.32
N MET A 394 -5.65 -31.64 4.85
CA MET A 394 -6.03 -31.35 6.23
C MET A 394 -5.07 -31.96 7.25
N GLU A 395 -4.71 -33.25 7.11
CA GLU A 395 -3.78 -33.91 8.03
C GLU A 395 -2.38 -33.25 8.02
N LYS A 396 -1.94 -32.74 6.86
CA LYS A 396 -0.62 -32.11 6.74
C LYS A 396 -0.56 -30.73 7.41
N PHE A 397 -1.60 -29.90 7.24
CA PHE A 397 -1.58 -28.50 7.68
C PHE A 397 -2.31 -28.27 9.01
N PHE A 398 -3.35 -29.06 9.29
CA PHE A 398 -4.22 -28.94 10.46
C PHE A 398 -4.51 -30.32 11.07
N PRO A 399 -3.48 -31.06 11.52
CA PRO A 399 -3.64 -32.40 12.07
C PRO A 399 -4.61 -32.40 13.26
N GLY A 400 -5.53 -33.36 13.28
CA GLY A 400 -6.50 -33.51 14.36
C GLY A 400 -7.70 -32.54 14.33
N VAL A 401 -7.79 -31.65 13.34
CA VAL A 401 -8.96 -30.78 13.15
C VAL A 401 -10.10 -31.55 12.46
N ASP A 402 -11.29 -31.60 13.07
CA ASP A 402 -12.49 -32.13 12.41
C ASP A 402 -13.02 -31.11 11.39
N ALA A 403 -12.95 -31.49 10.12
CA ALA A 403 -13.49 -30.74 8.99
C ALA A 403 -14.95 -30.29 9.18
N LYS A 404 -15.77 -31.04 9.95
CA LYS A 404 -17.17 -30.70 10.22
C LYS A 404 -17.35 -29.52 11.17
N GLU A 405 -16.32 -29.19 11.95
CA GLU A 405 -16.35 -28.05 12.87
C GLU A 405 -15.97 -26.72 12.19
N LEU A 406 -15.42 -26.80 10.96
CA LEU A 406 -14.99 -25.63 10.19
C LEU A 406 -16.16 -24.96 9.47
N ALA A 407 -16.18 -23.63 9.53
CA ALA A 407 -17.07 -22.81 8.72
C ALA A 407 -16.40 -22.52 7.36
N THR A 408 -16.66 -23.39 6.37
CA THR A 408 -16.09 -23.25 5.02
C THR A 408 -16.91 -22.31 4.14
N MET A 409 -16.37 -21.96 2.98
CA MET A 409 -17.03 -21.20 1.93
C MET A 409 -17.07 -22.01 0.65
N THR A 410 -18.21 -21.96 -0.03
CA THR A 410 -18.29 -22.27 -1.46
C THR A 410 -17.58 -21.17 -2.26
N GLU A 411 -17.24 -21.44 -3.52
CA GLU A 411 -16.67 -20.40 -4.39
C GLU A 411 -17.63 -19.21 -4.58
N LYS A 412 -18.93 -19.50 -4.68
CA LYS A 412 -19.97 -18.47 -4.80
C LYS A 412 -20.00 -17.56 -3.56
N GLU A 413 -20.01 -18.17 -2.37
CA GLU A 413 -20.02 -17.43 -1.11
C GLU A 413 -18.72 -16.63 -0.89
N ALA A 414 -17.57 -17.17 -1.31
CA ALA A 414 -16.31 -16.43 -1.27
C ALA A 414 -16.33 -15.18 -2.16
N LYS A 415 -16.98 -15.26 -3.34
CA LYS A 415 -17.18 -14.10 -4.23
C LYS A 415 -18.18 -13.10 -3.64
N GLU A 416 -19.27 -13.56 -3.02
CA GLU A 416 -20.22 -12.69 -2.32
C GLU A 416 -19.55 -11.91 -1.18
N TYR A 417 -18.76 -12.57 -0.32
CA TYR A 417 -18.02 -11.88 0.72
C TYR A 417 -16.94 -10.94 0.17
N ARG A 418 -16.29 -11.29 -0.94
CA ARG A 418 -15.37 -10.37 -1.63
C ARG A 418 -16.10 -9.09 -2.03
N ASP A 419 -17.28 -9.22 -2.64
CA ASP A 419 -18.03 -8.07 -3.13
C ASP A 419 -18.49 -7.17 -1.95
N GLU A 420 -18.88 -7.78 -0.82
CA GLU A 420 -19.13 -7.04 0.44
C GLU A 420 -17.89 -6.31 0.97
N LEU A 421 -16.74 -6.99 1.01
CA LEU A 421 -15.45 -6.41 1.44
C LEU A 421 -15.05 -5.24 0.53
N MET A 422 -15.19 -5.41 -0.79
CA MET A 422 -14.85 -4.37 -1.77
C MET A 422 -15.79 -3.17 -1.64
N ALA A 423 -17.09 -3.38 -1.39
CA ALA A 423 -18.04 -2.31 -1.15
C ALA A 423 -17.70 -1.53 0.13
N GLU A 424 -17.38 -2.23 1.22
CA GLU A 424 -16.95 -1.62 2.48
C GLU A 424 -15.72 -0.72 2.30
N ARG A 425 -14.69 -1.24 1.62
CA ARG A 425 -13.44 -0.49 1.38
C ARG A 425 -13.61 0.65 0.38
N LYS A 426 -14.55 0.54 -0.56
CA LYS A 426 -14.84 1.59 -1.53
C LYS A 426 -15.51 2.81 -0.89
N VAL A 427 -16.48 2.59 0.01
CA VAL A 427 -17.18 3.68 0.72
C VAL A 427 -16.18 4.56 1.48
N ILE A 428 -15.19 3.95 2.13
CA ILE A 428 -14.13 4.66 2.86
C ILE A 428 -13.31 5.58 1.93
N ILE A 429 -13.20 5.27 0.64
CA ILE A 429 -12.42 6.05 -0.34
C ILE A 429 -13.23 7.19 -0.95
N GLU A 430 -14.56 7.04 -1.08
CA GLU A 430 -15.43 8.00 -1.78
C GLU A 430 -16.10 9.03 -0.85
N ASP A 431 -15.91 8.95 0.47
CA ASP A 431 -16.47 9.92 1.42
C ASP A 431 -15.70 11.25 1.35
N ASN A 432 -16.08 12.09 0.38
CA ASN A 432 -15.55 13.44 0.18
C ASN A 432 -16.08 14.46 1.22
N GLU A 433 -16.96 14.04 2.13
CA GLU A 433 -17.43 14.87 3.25
C GLU A 433 -16.69 14.54 4.57
N ASP A 434 -15.75 13.59 4.53
CA ASP A 434 -14.94 13.21 5.70
C ASP A 434 -13.69 14.11 5.83
N TYR A 435 -13.82 15.13 6.67
CA TYR A 435 -12.73 16.03 7.05
C TYR A 435 -11.59 15.34 7.83
N GLU A 436 -11.73 14.06 8.22
CA GLU A 436 -10.70 13.30 8.93
C GLU A 436 -9.93 12.33 8.03
N ASN A 437 -10.40 12.07 6.81
CA ASN A 437 -9.72 11.13 5.92
C ASN A 437 -8.44 11.73 5.33
N ALA A 438 -7.30 11.17 5.72
CA ALA A 438 -5.97 11.65 5.35
C ALA A 438 -5.76 11.89 3.84
N TYR A 439 -6.50 11.20 2.95
CA TYR A 439 -6.27 11.27 1.50
C TYR A 439 -7.34 12.03 0.68
N THR A 440 -8.46 12.40 1.31
CA THR A 440 -9.54 13.19 0.70
C THR A 440 -9.81 14.51 1.44
N ARG A 441 -9.19 14.72 2.61
CA ARG A 441 -9.28 15.95 3.38
C ARG A 441 -8.77 17.16 2.57
N LEU A 442 -9.55 18.24 2.63
CA LEU A 442 -9.20 19.54 2.09
C LEU A 442 -8.52 20.42 3.14
N PHE A 443 -7.65 21.31 2.68
CA PHE A 443 -7.06 22.36 3.51
C PHE A 443 -8.08 23.49 3.71
N PHE A 444 -8.30 23.91 4.95
CA PHE A 444 -9.12 25.08 5.26
C PHE A 444 -8.33 26.05 6.12
N LEU A 445 -8.31 27.32 5.71
CA LEU A 445 -7.65 28.41 6.44
C LEU A 445 -8.41 28.86 7.70
N CYS A 446 -9.67 28.44 7.81
CA CYS A 446 -10.48 28.58 9.01
C CYS A 446 -10.50 27.24 9.73
N GLU A 447 -9.85 27.16 10.90
CA GLU A 447 -10.02 26.01 11.79
C GLU A 447 -11.51 25.90 12.17
N HIS A 448 -12.13 24.76 11.88
CA HIS A 448 -13.43 24.37 12.42
C HIS A 448 -13.28 23.15 13.33
#